data_AF-A0A432QU01-F1
#
_entry.id   AF-A0A432QU01-F1
#
_cell.length_a   1.000
_cell.length_b   1.000
_cell.length_c   1.000
_cell.angle_alpha   90.00
_cell.angle_beta   90.00
_cell.angle_gamma   90.00
#
_symmetry.space_group_name_H-M   'P 1'
#
loop_
_entity.id
_entity.type
_entity.pdbx_description
1 polymer ?
#
loop_
_entity_poly.entity_id
_entity_poly.type
_entity_poly.pdbx_seq_one_letter_code
_entity_poly.pdbx_strand_id
1 'polypeptide(L)' 'MKLLAVKNVEIEGLGNFRKSFERRGVEITEINAFNGEKAKGEDFDILVILGGPMGVYEEDEY' A
#
# COMPACT_ATOMS: atom_id res chain seq x y z
N MET A 1 7.41 14.77 -1.73
CA MET A 1 6.04 14.24 -1.53
C MET A 1 6.16 12.85 -0.94
N LYS A 2 5.22 12.46 -0.09
CA LYS A 2 5.21 11.19 0.61
C LYS A 2 4.04 10.34 0.15
N LEU A 3 4.30 9.07 -0.10
CA LEU A 3 3.31 8.08 -0.51
C LEU A 3 3.25 6.95 0.52
N LEU A 4 2.04 6.64 0.96
CA LEU A 4 1.74 5.43 1.71
C LEU A 4 1.07 4.41 0.78
N ALA A 5 1.67 3.23 0.65
CA ALA A 5 1.12 2.11 -0.09
C ALA A 5 0.62 1.02 0.87
N VAL A 6 -0.66 0.66 0.76
CA VAL A 6 -1.28 -0.44 1.51
C VAL A 6 -1.30 -1.67 0.63
N LYS A 7 -0.60 -2.72 1.07
CA LYS A 7 -0.46 -3.98 0.35
C LYS A 7 -1.30 -5.07 1.01
N ASN A 8 -2.30 -5.58 0.29
CA ASN A 8 -3.25 -6.56 0.82
C ASN A 8 -2.80 -8.02 0.61
N VAL A 9 -1.81 -8.29 -0.24
CA VAL A 9 -1.22 -9.62 -0.42
C VAL A 9 0.25 -9.53 -0.87
N GLU A 10 1.07 -10.50 -0.51
CA GLU A 10 2.54 -10.48 -0.73
C GLU A 10 2.98 -10.23 -2.18
N ILE A 11 2.23 -10.75 -3.16
CA ILE A 11 2.62 -10.69 -4.58
C ILE A 11 2.11 -9.42 -5.29
N GLU A 12 1.10 -8.74 -4.76
CA GLU A 12 0.48 -7.56 -5.38
C GLU A 12 1.11 -6.28 -4.85
N GLY A 13 2.32 -5.97 -5.33
CA GLY A 13 3.05 -4.75 -4.98
C GLY A 13 2.79 -3.58 -5.94
N LEU A 14 3.46 -2.45 -5.68
CA LEU A 14 3.38 -1.23 -6.51
C LEU A 14 3.79 -1.43 -7.99
N GLY A 15 4.54 -2.48 -8.33
CA GLY A 15 4.96 -2.77 -9.69
C GLY A 15 5.55 -1.56 -10.42
N ASN A 16 4.95 -1.17 -11.54
CA ASN A 16 5.40 -0.03 -12.35
C ASN A 16 5.20 1.33 -11.66
N PHE A 17 4.28 1.45 -10.70
CA PHE A 17 4.09 2.71 -9.96
C PHE A 17 5.34 3.08 -9.16
N ARG A 18 6.01 2.10 -8.54
CA ARG A 18 7.23 2.33 -7.74
C ARG A 18 8.28 3.11 -8.53
N LYS A 19 8.65 2.61 -9.72
CA LYS A 19 9.61 3.27 -10.63
C LYS A 19 9.16 4.67 -11.06
N SER A 20 7.85 4.86 -11.24
CA SER A 20 7.26 6.13 -11.65
C SER A 20 7.34 7.18 -10.54
N PHE A 21 7.07 6.77 -9.30
CA PHE A 21 7.10 7.62 -8.11
C PHE A 21 8.53 7.96 -7.67
N GLU A 22 9.42 6.96 -7.60
CA GLU A 22 10.83 7.16 -7.27
C GLU A 22 11.51 8.12 -8.24
N ARG A 23 11.25 8.00 -9.55
CA ARG A 23 11.77 8.94 -10.57
C ARG A 23 11.33 10.40 -10.34
N ARG A 24 10.20 10.62 -9.66
CA ARG A 24 9.67 11.95 -9.33
C ARG A 24 10.08 12.44 -7.94
N GLY A 25 10.95 11.70 -7.24
CA GLY A 25 11.39 12.05 -5.88
C GLY A 25 10.29 11.88 -4.84
N VAL A 26 9.36 10.95 -5.06
CA VAL A 26 8.34 10.59 -4.06
C VAL A 26 8.94 9.56 -3.09
N GLU A 27 8.87 9.86 -1.81
CA GLU A 27 9.24 8.94 -0.73
C GLU A 27 8.12 7.93 -0.52
N ILE A 28 8.44 6.64 -0.53
CA ILE A 28 7.46 5.55 -0.49
C ILE A 28 7.60 4.79 0.83
N THR A 29 6.53 4.79 1.62
CA THR A 29 6.30 3.84 2.72
C THR A 29 5.32 2.77 2.22
N GLU A 30 5.61 1.50 2.47
CA GLU A 30 4.74 0.37 2.15
C GLU A 30 4.37 -0.34 3.46
N ILE A 31 3.07 -0.63 3.64
CA ILE A 31 2.58 -1.43 4.76
C ILE A 31 2.06 -2.77 4.25
N ASN A 32 2.46 -3.85 4.92
CA ASN A 32 2.00 -5.21 4.65
C ASN A 32 0.75 -5.50 5.49
N ALA A 33 -0.42 -5.07 5.01
CA ALA A 33 -1.69 -5.27 5.74
C ALA A 33 -1.99 -6.75 5.98
N PHE A 34 -1.60 -7.63 5.05
CA PHE A 34 -1.69 -9.09 5.20
C PHE A 34 -0.90 -9.68 6.38
N ASN A 35 0.06 -8.92 6.93
CA ASN A 35 0.83 -9.29 8.13
C ASN A 35 0.37 -8.53 9.39
N GLY A 36 -0.79 -7.85 9.32
CA GLY A 36 -1.32 -7.05 10.43
C GLY A 36 -0.57 -5.74 10.67
N GLU A 37 0.31 -5.32 9.75
CA GLU A 37 0.92 -3.99 9.82
C GLU A 37 -0.15 -2.92 9.66
N LYS A 38 -0.14 -1.93 10.55
CA LYS A 38 -1.06 -0.81 10.51
C LYS A 38 -0.36 0.41 9.96
N ALA A 39 -1.10 1.21 9.20
CA ALA A 39 -0.69 2.58 8.94
C ALA A 39 -0.47 3.26 10.30
N LYS A 40 0.75 3.70 10.53
CA LYS A 40 1.01 4.67 11.60
C LYS A 40 0.45 6.00 11.09
N GLY A 41 0.06 6.90 11.98
CA GLY A 41 -0.47 8.23 11.62
C GLY A 41 0.61 9.14 11.02
N GLU A 42 1.33 8.64 10.03
CA GLU A 42 2.38 9.29 9.28
C GLU A 42 1.74 10.27 8.30
N ASP A 43 2.31 11.46 8.18
CA ASP A 43 1.89 12.41 7.16
C ASP A 43 2.26 11.88 5.77
N PHE A 44 1.26 11.70 4.90
CA PHE A 44 1.44 11.37 3.49
C PHE A 44 0.60 12.30 2.60
N ASP A 45 1.09 12.55 1.39
CA ASP A 45 0.37 13.33 0.37
C ASP A 45 -0.45 12.43 -0.56
N ILE A 46 -0.06 11.15 -0.66
CA ILE A 46 -0.62 10.16 -1.59
C ILE A 46 -0.89 8.86 -0.83
N LEU A 47 -2.10 8.32 -0.96
CA LEU A 47 -2.47 6.99 -0.50
C LEU A 47 -2.73 6.09 -1.70
N VAL A 48 -2.09 4.92 -1.73
CA VAL A 48 -2.35 3.88 -2.72
C VAL A 48 -2.80 2.62 -1.99
N ILE A 49 -4.00 2.14 -2.29
CA ILE A 49 -4.47 0.83 -1.84
C ILE A 49 -4.32 -0.14 -3.01
N LEU A 50 -3.49 -1.16 -2.82
CA LEU A 50 -3.21 -2.18 -3.84
C LEU A 50 -4.34 -3.20 -3.89
N GLY A 51 -4.34 -4.03 -4.92
CA GLY A 51 -5.30 -5.13 -5.03
C GLY A 51 -5.05 -6.20 -3.96
N GLY A 52 -5.94 -7.19 -3.97
CA GLY A 52 -5.84 -8.41 -3.17
C GLY A 52 -6.96 -9.37 -3.57
N PRO A 53 -6.86 -10.64 -3.17
CA PRO A 53 -7.87 -11.66 -3.49
C PRO A 53 -9.19 -11.50 -2.72
N MET A 54 -9.21 -10.69 -1.66
CA MET A 54 -10.36 -10.54 -0.76
C MET A 54 -11.48 -9.71 -1.38
N GLY A 55 -12.71 -10.12 -1.11
CA GLY A 55 -13.90 -9.30 -1.32
C GLY A 55 -13.98 -8.15 -0.31
N VAL A 56 -14.49 -6.99 -0.74
CA VAL A 56 -14.60 -5.80 0.11
C VAL A 56 -15.60 -5.94 1.28
N TYR A 57 -16.36 -7.03 1.32
CA TYR A 57 -17.33 -7.34 2.39
C TYR A 57 -16.95 -8.60 3.20
N GLU A 58 -15.73 -9.11 3.02
CA GLU A 58 -15.22 -10.32 3.69
C GLU A 58 -14.38 -9.98 4.94
N GLU A 59 -14.74 -8.91 5.67
CA GLU A 59 -14.00 -8.45 6.86
C GLU A 59 -13.98 -9.50 7.99
N ASP A 60 -15.02 -10.34 8.10
CA ASP A 60 -15.05 -11.41 9.10
C ASP A 60 -14.17 -12.62 8.72
N GLU A 61 -13.75 -12.71 7.44
CA GLU A 61 -12.90 -13.80 6.94
C GLU A 61 -11.41 -13.47 6.96
N TYR A 62 -11.04 -12.17 6.98
CA TYR A 62 -9.67 -11.66 6.80
C TYR A 62 -9.25 -10.59 7.81
#